data_AF-A0A8J6F2V3-F1
#
_entry.id   AF-A0A8J6F2V3-F1
#
_cell.length_a   1.000
_cell.length_b   1.000
_cell.length_c   1.000
_cell.angle_alpha   90.00
_cell.angle_beta   90.00
_cell.angle_gamma   90.00
#
_symmetry.space_group_name_H-M   'P 1'
#
loop_
_entity.id
_entity.type
_entity.pdbx_description
1 polymer ?
#
loop_
_entity_poly.entity_id
_entity_poly.type
_entity_poly.pdbx_seq_one_letter_code
_entity_poly.pdbx_strand_id
1 'polypeptide(L)'
;MTALCLHSTLIFPLLIRGGKPTPLLSFCLALIFCCYNGYLQSSYLCQYADLPPGWTRDPRFILGLMLFTCGMLINIHSDHILRNLRKPGEMGYKIPRGGLFEYVSGANFLGEIMEWSGFAVAGWSVPGAAFAIFTLLVLSSRAQQHHQWYLERFEDYPKARKILIPFMY
;
A
#
# COMPACT_ATOMS: atom_id res chain seq x y z
N MET A 1 -6.87 9.98 -8.44
CA MET A 1 -5.87 9.17 -9.18
C MET A 1 -4.53 9.90 -9.37
N THR A 2 -4.51 11.20 -9.70
CA THR A 2 -3.27 11.97 -9.92
C THR A 2 -2.39 12.14 -8.68
N ALA A 3 -2.97 12.42 -7.51
CA ALA A 3 -2.21 12.67 -6.28
C ALA A 3 -1.43 11.44 -5.75
N LEU A 4 -2.02 10.25 -5.79
CA LEU A 4 -1.38 9.00 -5.37
C LEU A 4 -0.23 8.61 -6.33
N CYS A 5 -0.49 8.68 -7.65
CA CYS A 5 0.56 8.43 -8.64
C CYS A 5 1.76 9.37 -8.41
N LEU A 6 1.53 10.67 -8.17
CA LEU A 6 2.61 11.62 -7.89
C LEU A 6 3.43 11.24 -6.64
N HIS A 7 2.77 10.83 -5.55
CA HIS A 7 3.49 10.42 -4.35
C HIS A 7 4.30 9.14 -4.57
N SER A 8 3.70 8.09 -5.14
CA SER A 8 4.36 6.78 -5.30
C SER A 8 5.38 6.73 -6.43
N THR A 9 5.24 7.55 -7.49
CA THR A 9 6.15 7.52 -8.66
C THR A 9 7.24 8.58 -8.62
N LEU A 10 7.00 9.75 -8.03
CA LEU A 10 8.00 10.83 -8.00
C LEU A 10 8.56 11.03 -6.60
N ILE A 11 7.71 11.17 -5.58
CA ILE A 11 8.15 11.56 -4.24
C ILE A 11 8.83 10.38 -3.52
N PHE A 12 8.18 9.22 -3.49
CA PHE A 12 8.71 8.05 -2.79
C PHE A 12 10.07 7.60 -3.35
N PRO A 13 10.26 7.38 -4.67
CA PRO A 13 11.53 6.88 -5.20
C PRO A 13 12.68 7.88 -5.05
N LEU A 14 12.42 9.18 -5.20
CA LEU A 14 13.44 10.24 -5.01
C LEU A 14 13.91 10.36 -3.56
N LEU A 15 13.13 9.84 -2.60
CA LEU A 15 13.42 9.93 -1.18
C LEU A 15 13.87 8.60 -0.56
N ILE A 16 14.00 7.53 -1.36
CA ILE A 16 14.56 6.25 -0.90
C ILE A 16 16.04 6.46 -0.56
N ARG A 17 16.39 6.18 0.70
CA ARG A 17 17.77 6.22 1.20
C ARG A 17 18.32 4.80 1.29
N GLY A 18 19.09 4.42 0.27
CA GLY A 18 19.81 3.14 0.18
C GLY A 18 18.91 1.94 -0.18
N GLY A 19 19.46 1.02 -0.96
CA GLY A 19 18.78 -0.20 -1.42
C GLY A 19 19.73 -1.10 -2.20
N LYS A 20 19.40 -2.40 -2.30
CA LYS A 20 20.07 -3.29 -3.25
C LYS A 20 19.64 -2.92 -4.67
N PRO A 21 20.51 -3.06 -5.69
CA PRO A 21 20.11 -2.84 -7.07
C PRO A 21 18.89 -3.72 -7.40
N THR A 22 17.83 -3.09 -7.88
CA THR A 22 16.62 -3.79 -8.31
C THR A 22 16.88 -4.46 -9.66
N PRO A 23 16.56 -5.76 -9.83
CA PRO A 23 16.67 -6.43 -11.11
C PRO A 23 15.88 -5.70 -12.21
N LEU A 24 16.49 -5.47 -13.37
CA LEU A 24 15.88 -4.73 -14.48
C LEU A 24 14.55 -5.36 -14.94
N LEU A 25 14.47 -6.69 -14.95
CA LEU A 25 13.25 -7.41 -15.31
C LEU A 25 12.09 -7.07 -14.37
N SER A 26 12.33 -7.04 -13.05
CA SER A 26 11.30 -6.69 -12.07
C SER A 26 10.78 -5.27 -12.26
N PHE A 27 11.68 -4.33 -12.62
CA PHE A 27 11.30 -2.96 -12.95
C PHE A 27 10.42 -2.90 -14.21
N CYS A 28 10.84 -3.54 -15.31
CA CYS A 28 10.07 -3.56 -16.56
C CYS A 28 8.69 -4.20 -16.37
N LEU A 29 8.61 -5.32 -15.64
CA LEU A 29 7.34 -5.98 -15.33
C LEU A 29 6.42 -5.09 -14.52
N ALA A 30 6.95 -4.40 -13.49
CA ALA A 30 6.17 -3.45 -12.70
C ALA A 30 5.65 -2.29 -13.55
N LEU A 31 6.47 -1.76 -14.48
CA LEU A 31 6.06 -0.69 -15.38
C LEU A 31 4.91 -1.13 -16.30
N ILE A 32 5.03 -2.30 -16.93
CA ILE A 32 3.98 -2.87 -17.78
C ILE A 32 2.70 -3.08 -16.98
N PHE A 33 2.80 -3.66 -15.78
CA PHE A 33 1.67 -3.90 -14.90
C PHE A 33 0.94 -2.61 -14.51
N CYS A 34 1.70 -1.56 -14.15
CA CYS A 34 1.15 -0.26 -13.76
C CYS A 34 0.48 0.45 -14.95
N CYS A 35 1.11 0.43 -16.13
CA CYS A 35 0.51 1.01 -17.34
C CYS A 35 -0.80 0.31 -17.71
N TYR A 36 -0.80 -1.03 -17.69
CA TYR A 36 -1.97 -1.82 -18.01
C TYR A 36 -3.10 -1.62 -16.98
N ASN A 37 -2.81 -1.69 -15.68
CA ASN A 37 -3.81 -1.44 -14.64
C ASN A 37 -4.35 -0.02 -14.71
N GLY A 38 -3.47 0.99 -14.87
CA GLY A 38 -3.90 2.38 -15.00
C GLY A 38 -4.84 2.58 -16.19
N TYR A 39 -4.53 1.97 -17.35
CA TYR A 39 -5.38 1.98 -18.52
C TYR A 39 -6.71 1.27 -18.29
N LEU A 40 -6.69 0.08 -17.68
CA LEU A 40 -7.89 -0.72 -17.38
C LEU A 40 -8.85 0.05 -16.46
N GLN A 41 -8.36 0.60 -15.35
CA GLN A 41 -9.17 1.36 -14.41
C GLN A 41 -9.72 2.65 -15.02
N SER A 42 -8.89 3.38 -15.76
CA SER A 42 -9.32 4.64 -16.40
C SER A 42 -10.34 4.40 -17.49
N SER A 43 -10.11 3.40 -18.35
CA SER A 43 -11.03 3.05 -19.44
C SER A 43 -12.37 2.59 -18.87
N TYR A 44 -12.36 1.77 -17.82
CA TYR A 44 -13.59 1.34 -17.15
C TYR A 44 -14.38 2.53 -16.59
N LEU A 45 -13.73 3.39 -15.79
CA LEU A 45 -14.40 4.52 -15.16
C LEU A 45 -14.92 5.56 -16.15
N CYS A 46 -14.24 5.76 -17.28
CA CYS A 46 -14.63 6.78 -18.26
C CYS A 46 -15.63 6.27 -19.31
N GLN A 47 -15.59 4.99 -19.67
CA GLN A 47 -16.34 4.47 -20.82
C GLN A 47 -17.42 3.44 -20.44
N TYR A 48 -17.27 2.74 -19.33
CA TYR A 48 -18.11 1.58 -18.98
C TYR A 48 -18.83 1.72 -17.63
N ALA A 49 -18.42 2.66 -16.78
CA ALA A 49 -19.03 2.85 -15.48
C ALA A 49 -20.39 3.52 -15.62
N ASP A 50 -21.45 2.73 -15.47
CA ASP A 50 -22.83 3.22 -15.40
C ASP A 50 -23.18 3.60 -13.95
N LEU A 51 -22.70 4.76 -13.51
CA LEU A 51 -22.90 5.27 -12.15
C LEU A 51 -24.15 6.17 -12.11
N PRO A 52 -25.08 5.96 -11.16
CA PRO A 52 -26.28 6.77 -11.03
C PRO A 52 -25.98 8.28 -10.88
N PRO A 53 -26.85 9.16 -11.39
CA PRO A 53 -26.76 10.59 -11.12
C PRO A 53 -26.74 10.86 -9.61
N GLY A 54 -25.73 11.57 -9.12
CA GLY A 54 -25.56 11.84 -7.70
C GLY A 54 -24.75 10.79 -6.92
N TRP A 55 -24.04 9.88 -7.62
CA TRP A 55 -23.13 8.89 -7.01
C TRP A 55 -22.19 9.46 -5.94
N THR A 56 -21.75 10.71 -6.09
CA THR A 56 -20.88 11.39 -5.11
C THR A 56 -21.49 11.55 -3.71
N ARG A 57 -22.82 11.45 -3.58
CA ARG A 57 -23.55 11.48 -2.31
C ARG A 57 -23.97 10.08 -1.85
N ASP A 58 -23.74 9.05 -2.65
CA ASP A 58 -24.06 7.67 -2.28
C ASP A 58 -23.19 7.26 -1.08
N PRO A 59 -23.76 6.58 -0.06
CA PRO A 59 -23.00 6.11 1.09
C PRO A 59 -21.78 5.26 0.70
N ARG A 60 -21.86 4.46 -0.37
CA ARG A 60 -20.73 3.65 -0.85
C ARG A 60 -19.58 4.54 -1.32
N PHE A 61 -19.88 5.59 -2.08
CA PHE A 61 -18.84 6.53 -2.52
C PHE A 61 -18.18 7.23 -1.33
N ILE A 62 -18.98 7.70 -0.37
CA ILE A 62 -18.48 8.41 0.83
C ILE A 62 -17.63 7.46 1.68
N LEU A 63 -18.12 6.25 1.96
CA LEU A 63 -17.39 5.24 2.73
C LEU A 63 -16.10 4.81 2.01
N GLY A 64 -16.16 4.60 0.70
CA GLY A 64 -15.00 4.27 -0.12
C GLY A 64 -13.95 5.38 -0.09
N LEU A 65 -14.37 6.65 -0.19
CA LEU A 65 -13.48 7.80 -0.10
C LEU A 65 -12.86 7.96 1.30
N MET A 66 -13.64 7.75 2.36
CA MET A 66 -13.12 7.74 3.74
C MET A 66 -12.10 6.62 3.93
N LEU A 67 -12.39 5.40 3.45
CA LEU A 67 -11.48 4.26 3.56
C LEU A 67 -10.20 4.50 2.75
N PHE A 68 -10.32 5.06 1.54
CA PHE A 68 -9.21 5.42 0.68
C PHE A 68 -8.27 6.43 1.37
N THR A 69 -8.84 7.51 1.89
CA THR A 69 -8.09 8.58 2.54
C THR A 69 -7.43 8.11 3.84
N CYS A 70 -8.13 7.33 4.67
CA CYS A 70 -7.54 6.69 5.85
C CYS A 70 -6.38 5.76 5.49
N GLY A 71 -6.55 4.89 4.49
CA GLY A 71 -5.50 4.00 4.01
C GLY A 71 -4.26 4.76 3.52
N MET A 72 -4.47 5.81 2.73
CA MET A 72 -3.40 6.68 2.22
C MET A 72 -2.65 7.39 3.36
N LEU A 73 -3.35 7.90 4.39
CA LEU A 73 -2.71 8.52 5.54
C LEU A 73 -1.86 7.52 6.34
N ILE A 74 -2.36 6.30 6.56
CA ILE A 74 -1.60 5.23 7.22
C ILE A 74 -0.37 4.86 6.39
N ASN A 75 -0.52 4.74 5.08
CA ASN A 75 0.57 4.40 4.17
C ASN A 75 1.68 5.46 4.21
N ILE A 76 1.33 6.74 3.99
CA ILE A 76 2.28 7.86 4.04
C ILE A 76 2.97 7.96 5.41
N HIS A 77 2.22 7.82 6.50
CA HIS A 77 2.78 7.87 7.85
C HIS A 77 3.76 6.71 8.09
N SER A 78 3.42 5.50 7.65
CA SER A 78 4.26 4.31 7.80
C SER A 78 5.54 4.42 6.97
N ASP A 79 5.42 4.89 5.73
CA ASP A 79 6.57 5.13 4.85
C ASP A 79 7.49 6.23 5.41
N HIS A 80 6.92 7.27 6.01
CA HIS A 80 7.70 8.30 6.69
C HIS A 80 8.51 7.71 7.85
N ILE A 81 7.93 6.81 8.66
CA ILE A 81 8.68 6.09 9.71
C ILE A 81 9.80 5.25 9.09
N LEU A 82 9.48 4.42 8.09
CA LEU A 82 10.45 3.52 7.46
C LEU A 82 11.63 4.26 6.83
N ARG A 83 11.36 5.40 6.18
CA ARG A 83 12.39 6.24 5.55
C ARG A 83 13.32 6.90 6.57
N ASN A 84 12.79 7.23 7.74
CA ASN A 84 13.57 7.84 8.83
C ASN A 84 14.29 6.81 9.71
N LEU A 85 14.11 5.50 9.50
CA LEU A 85 14.88 4.48 10.21
C LEU A 85 16.37 4.52 9.85
N ARG A 86 16.70 4.91 8.62
CA ARG A 86 18.07 4.99 8.13
C ARG A 86 18.56 6.44 8.12
N LYS A 87 19.66 6.70 8.83
CA LYS A 87 20.42 7.94 8.62
C LYS A 87 21.22 7.83 7.31
N PRO A 88 21.52 8.93 6.60
CA PRO A 88 22.39 8.90 5.43
C PRO A 88 23.72 8.21 5.76
N GLY A 89 24.06 7.13 5.04
CA GLY A 89 25.28 6.34 5.26
C GLY A 89 25.10 5.06 6.11
N GLU A 90 23.96 4.85 6.77
CA GLU A 90 23.71 3.61 7.51
C GLU A 90 23.12 2.50 6.62
N MET A 91 23.74 1.31 6.63
CA MET A 91 23.31 0.13 5.86
C MET A 91 22.58 -0.92 6.69
N GLY A 92 22.47 -0.72 8.01
CA GLY A 92 21.81 -1.65 8.93
C GLY A 92 20.29 -1.61 8.84
N TYR A 93 19.65 -2.78 8.97
CA TYR A 93 18.20 -2.85 9.20
C TYR A 93 17.89 -2.53 10.66
N LYS A 94 16.76 -1.87 10.90
CA LYS A 94 16.27 -1.53 12.24
C LYS A 94 14.81 -1.92 12.36
N ILE A 95 14.37 -2.16 13.60
CA ILE A 95 12.98 -2.45 13.90
C ILE A 95 12.17 -1.14 13.80
N PRO A 96 11.13 -1.06 12.96
CA PRO A 96 10.24 0.10 12.93
C PRO A 96 9.51 0.26 14.27
N ARG A 97 9.49 1.48 14.80
CA ARG A 97 8.76 1.86 16.02
C ARG A 97 7.92 3.11 15.75
N GLY A 98 6.82 3.24 16.47
CA GLY A 98 5.85 4.34 16.36
C GLY A 98 4.64 4.03 15.48
N GLY A 99 3.53 4.71 15.78
CA GLY A 99 2.27 4.58 15.06
C GLY A 99 1.75 3.14 15.01
N LEU A 100 1.28 2.71 13.84
CA LEU A 100 0.72 1.37 13.64
C LEU A 100 1.76 0.25 13.73
N PHE A 101 3.07 0.56 13.60
CA PHE A 101 4.12 -0.44 13.71
C PHE A 101 4.22 -1.06 15.11
N GLU A 102 3.64 -0.44 16.14
CA GLU A 102 3.56 -1.08 17.47
C GLU A 102 2.62 -2.28 17.50
N TYR A 103 1.66 -2.35 16.59
CA TYR A 103 0.68 -3.42 16.51
C TYR A 103 0.97 -4.42 15.40
N VAL A 104 1.44 -3.94 14.24
CA VAL A 104 1.62 -4.76 13.03
C VAL A 104 2.96 -4.52 12.35
N SER A 105 3.53 -5.56 11.75
CA SER A 105 4.82 -5.47 11.03
C SER A 105 4.68 -4.78 9.68
N GLY A 106 3.57 -5.03 8.98
CA GLY A 106 3.27 -4.48 7.66
C GLY A 106 2.33 -3.28 7.69
N ALA A 107 2.59 -2.27 8.53
CA ALA A 107 1.70 -1.11 8.67
C ALA A 107 1.46 -0.36 7.35
N ASN A 108 2.49 -0.20 6.53
CA ASN A 108 2.39 0.40 5.20
C ASN A 108 1.53 -0.46 4.25
N PHE A 109 1.71 -1.78 4.28
CA PHE A 109 0.92 -2.73 3.49
C PHE A 109 -0.56 -2.72 3.88
N LEU A 110 -0.87 -2.60 5.17
CA LEU A 110 -2.25 -2.42 5.63
C LEU A 110 -2.87 -1.14 5.05
N GLY A 111 -2.13 -0.02 5.11
CA GLY A 111 -2.57 1.24 4.53
C GLY A 111 -2.89 1.12 3.05
N GLU A 112 -2.01 0.48 2.28
CA GLU A 112 -2.18 0.26 0.84
C GLU A 112 -3.39 -0.66 0.53
N ILE A 113 -3.59 -1.73 1.31
CA ILE A 113 -4.77 -2.59 1.17
C ILE A 113 -6.07 -1.83 1.43
N MET A 114 -6.10 -1.01 2.49
CA MET A 114 -7.26 -0.16 2.81
C MET A 114 -7.52 0.86 1.70
N GLU A 115 -6.46 1.44 1.16
CA GLU A 115 -6.54 2.41 0.07
C GLU A 115 -7.21 1.80 -1.17
N TRP A 116 -6.71 0.67 -1.66
CA TRP A 116 -7.27 0.02 -2.85
C TRP A 116 -8.66 -0.56 -2.61
N SER A 117 -8.96 -1.03 -1.39
CA SER A 117 -10.31 -1.44 -1.01
C SER A 117 -11.28 -0.26 -1.05
N GLY A 118 -10.87 0.91 -0.53
CA GLY A 118 -11.66 2.14 -0.61
C GLY A 118 -11.88 2.60 -2.04
N PHE A 119 -10.86 2.51 -2.89
CA PHE A 119 -10.98 2.80 -4.32
C PHE A 119 -11.99 1.88 -5.02
N ALA A 120 -11.95 0.58 -4.76
CA ALA A 120 -12.89 -0.38 -5.32
C ALA A 120 -14.33 -0.10 -4.90
N VAL A 121 -14.56 0.24 -3.62
CA VAL A 121 -15.89 0.58 -3.10
C VAL A 121 -16.39 1.91 -3.69
N ALA A 122 -15.52 2.92 -3.80
CA ALA A 122 -15.89 4.22 -4.35
C ALA A 122 -16.18 4.18 -5.86
N GLY A 123 -15.38 3.43 -6.62
CA GLY A 123 -15.55 3.26 -8.07
C GLY A 123 -16.61 2.23 -8.45
N TRP A 124 -17.03 1.38 -7.50
CA TRP A 124 -17.97 0.26 -7.69
C TRP A 124 -17.71 -0.54 -8.98
N SER A 125 -16.43 -0.80 -9.26
CA SER A 125 -15.98 -1.38 -10.53
C SER A 125 -15.40 -2.77 -10.33
N VAL A 126 -15.73 -3.68 -11.25
CA VAL A 126 -15.14 -5.02 -11.31
C VAL A 126 -13.60 -4.98 -11.38
N PRO A 127 -12.97 -4.17 -12.27
CA PRO A 127 -11.51 -4.07 -12.29
C PRO A 127 -10.94 -3.44 -11.01
N GLY A 128 -11.67 -2.54 -10.35
CA GLY A 128 -11.32 -1.99 -9.03
C GLY A 128 -11.26 -3.09 -7.97
N ALA A 129 -12.31 -3.89 -7.88
CA ALA A 129 -12.39 -5.01 -6.94
C ALA A 129 -11.33 -6.08 -7.21
N ALA A 130 -11.11 -6.45 -8.48
CA ALA A 130 -10.08 -7.41 -8.87
C ALA A 130 -8.69 -6.93 -8.44
N PHE A 131 -8.39 -5.65 -8.63
CA PHE A 131 -7.12 -5.07 -8.21
C PHE A 131 -6.97 -5.02 -6.69
N ALA A 132 -8.02 -4.67 -5.95
CA ALA A 132 -7.99 -4.69 -4.48
C ALA A 132 -7.72 -6.09 -3.92
N ILE A 133 -8.36 -7.13 -4.48
CA ILE A 133 -8.13 -8.53 -4.09
C ILE A 133 -6.70 -8.96 -4.44
N PHE A 134 -6.24 -8.64 -5.64
CA PHE A 134 -4.87 -8.95 -6.05
C PHE A 134 -3.84 -8.32 -5.10
N THR A 135 -4.01 -7.03 -4.79
CA THR A 135 -3.13 -6.30 -3.88
C THR A 135 -3.18 -6.88 -2.46
N LEU A 136 -4.36 -7.25 -1.96
CA LEU A 136 -4.50 -7.94 -0.67
C LEU A 136 -3.65 -9.21 -0.61
N LEU A 137 -3.74 -10.08 -1.61
CA LEU A 137 -3.02 -11.36 -1.62
C LEU A 137 -1.50 -11.17 -1.71
N VAL A 138 -1.05 -10.30 -2.63
CA VAL A 138 0.37 -10.02 -2.84
C VAL A 138 0.99 -9.35 -1.62
N LEU A 139 0.33 -8.33 -1.05
CA LEU A 139 0.87 -7.63 0.11
C LEU A 139 0.75 -8.45 1.38
N SER A 140 -0.25 -9.32 1.53
CA SER A 140 -0.36 -10.23 2.68
C SER A 140 0.78 -11.24 2.73
N SER A 141 1.05 -11.90 1.60
CA SER A 141 2.17 -12.84 1.51
C SER A 141 3.52 -12.15 1.77
N ARG A 142 3.70 -10.93 1.24
CA ARG A 142 4.88 -10.11 1.48
C ARG A 142 5.00 -9.72 2.96
N ALA A 143 3.93 -9.25 3.59
CA ALA A 143 3.94 -8.88 5.00
C ALA A 143 4.33 -10.07 5.88
N GLN A 144 3.84 -11.27 5.57
CA GLN A 144 4.20 -12.49 6.29
C GLN A 144 5.70 -12.78 6.18
N GLN A 145 6.28 -12.70 4.98
CA GLN A 145 7.72 -12.87 4.77
C GLN A 145 8.53 -11.83 5.56
N HIS A 146 8.09 -10.56 5.55
CA HIS A 146 8.72 -9.51 6.33
C HIS A 146 8.65 -9.77 7.84
N HIS A 147 7.50 -10.22 8.35
CA HIS A 147 7.31 -10.55 9.76
C HIS A 147 8.24 -11.69 10.21
N GLN A 148 8.30 -12.78 9.44
CA GLN A 148 9.20 -13.91 9.72
C GLN A 148 10.66 -13.48 9.69
N TRP A 149 11.05 -12.72 8.67
CA TRP A 149 12.41 -12.20 8.58
C TRP A 149 12.79 -11.33 9.78
N TYR A 150 11.87 -10.50 10.30
CA TYR A 150 12.12 -9.70 11.50
C TYR A 150 12.30 -10.58 12.76
N LEU A 151 11.49 -11.63 12.92
CA LEU A 151 11.61 -12.58 14.03
C LEU A 151 12.93 -13.35 14.01
N GLU A 152 13.40 -13.76 12.83
CA GLU A 152 14.66 -14.48 12.66
C GLU A 152 15.88 -13.56 12.83
N ARG A 153 15.76 -12.29 12.42
CA ARG A 153 16.89 -11.36 12.37
C ARG A 153 17.14 -10.65 13.69
N PHE A 154 16.10 -10.38 14.47
CA PHE A 154 16.18 -9.58 15.69
C PHE A 154 15.62 -10.34 16.90
N GLU A 155 16.49 -10.64 17.86
CA GLU A 155 16.08 -11.28 19.12
C GLU A 155 15.12 -10.40 19.93
N ASP A 156 15.32 -9.07 19.88
CA ASP A 156 14.50 -8.07 20.56
C ASP A 156 13.20 -7.71 19.81
N TYR A 157 12.82 -8.46 18.78
CA TYR A 157 11.59 -8.15 18.03
C TYR A 157 10.33 -8.35 18.88
N PRO A 158 9.40 -7.39 18.92
CA PRO A 158 8.18 -7.55 19.73
C PRO A 158 7.29 -8.68 19.21
N LYS A 159 7.30 -9.83 19.90
CA LYS A 159 6.53 -11.03 19.53
C LYS A 159 5.00 -10.83 19.60
N ALA A 160 4.54 -9.78 20.26
CA ALA A 160 3.13 -9.41 20.31
C ALA A 160 2.62 -8.78 19.00
N ARG A 161 3.53 -8.28 18.13
CA ARG A 161 3.15 -7.71 16.84
C ARG A 161 2.53 -8.77 15.95
N LYS A 162 1.53 -8.35 15.20
CA LYS A 162 0.87 -9.15 14.16
C LYS A 162 1.45 -8.81 12.80
N ILE A 163 1.09 -9.57 11.78
CA ILE A 163 1.63 -9.42 10.43
C ILE A 163 1.03 -8.16 9.78
N LEU A 164 -0.30 -8.02 9.80
CA LEU A 164 -1.04 -7.08 8.95
C LEU A 164 -2.29 -6.48 9.61
N ILE A 165 -3.16 -7.30 10.19
CA ILE A 165 -4.38 -6.89 10.86
C ILE A 165 -4.14 -6.84 12.38
N PRO A 166 -4.27 -5.67 13.02
CA PRO A 166 -4.08 -5.53 14.45
C PRO A 166 -4.89 -6.57 15.22
N PHE A 167 -4.23 -7.23 16.17
CA PHE A 167 -4.81 -8.24 17.09
C PHE A 167 -5.32 -9.55 16.45
N MET A 168 -5.39 -9.67 15.13
CA MET A 168 -5.87 -10.89 14.46
C MET A 168 -4.79 -11.61 13.67
N TYR A 169 -4.23 -10.95 12.65
CA TYR A 169 -3.35 -11.58 11.66
C TYR A 169 -2.08 -10.78 11.47
#